data_AF-A0A7Y6YA71-F1
#
_entry.id   AF-A0A7Y6YA71-F1
#
_cell.length_a   1.000
_cell.length_b   1.000
_cell.length_c   1.000
_cell.angle_alpha   90.00
_cell.angle_beta   90.00
_cell.angle_gamma   90.00
#
_symmetry.space_group_name_H-M   'P 1'
#
loop_
_entity.id
_entity.type
_entity.pdbx_description
1 polymer ?
#
loop_
_entity_poly.entity_id
_entity_poly.type
_entity_poly.pdbx_seq_one_letter_code
_entity_poly.pdbx_strand_id
1 'polypeptide(L)' 'MTRKIVFGDVHGHYDTLIRLIKKIGLDPWNLDTSTQFVFLGDLIDRGPDSASVVTYVKSLVDGGLLLGCLPRLSSLCFSL' A
#
# COMPACT_ATOMS: atom_id res chain seq x y z
N MET A 1 -16.68 11.90 -1.46
CA MET A 1 -16.62 10.72 -0.56
C MET A 1 -15.24 10.11 -0.71
N THR A 2 -14.61 9.71 0.40
CA THR A 2 -13.29 9.07 0.37
C THR A 2 -13.43 7.57 0.18
N ARG A 3 -12.77 7.00 -0.82
CA ARG A 3 -12.70 5.56 -1.08
C ARG A 3 -11.56 4.96 -0.28
N LYS A 4 -11.82 3.94 0.53
CA LYS A 4 -10.79 3.19 1.26
C LYS A 4 -10.57 1.84 0.61
N ILE A 5 -9.31 1.48 0.38
CA ILE A 5 -8.91 0.20 -0.19
C ILE A 5 -8.02 -0.50 0.83
N VAL A 6 -8.43 -1.71 1.21
CA VAL A 6 -7.75 -2.50 2.22
C VAL A 6 -7.05 -3.66 1.54
N PHE A 7 -5.74 -3.80 1.80
CA PHE A 7 -4.92 -4.91 1.34
C PHE A 7 -4.54 -5.80 2.53
N GLY A 8 -4.67 -7.11 2.34
CA GLY A 8 -4.13 -8.11 3.25
C GLY A 8 -2.64 -8.35 2.99
N ASP A 9 -2.19 -9.57 3.27
CA ASP A 9 -0.77 -9.92 3.21
C ASP A 9 -0.23 -9.84 1.78
N VAL A 10 0.77 -8.99 1.57
CA VAL A 10 1.40 -8.79 0.25
C VAL A 10 2.58 -9.75 0.07
N HIS A 11 3.29 -10.08 1.16
CA HIS A 11 4.43 -11.00 1.14
C HIS A 11 5.43 -10.69 0.02
N GLY A 12 5.82 -9.43 -0.17
CA GLY A 12 6.79 -9.02 -1.19
C GLY A 12 6.39 -9.26 -2.66
N HIS A 13 5.11 -9.46 -2.97
CA HIS A 13 4.61 -9.63 -4.34
C HIS A 13 4.20 -8.29 -4.97
N TYR A 14 5.19 -7.46 -5.28
CA TYR A 14 5.01 -6.15 -5.87
C TYR A 14 4.15 -6.15 -7.15
N ASP A 15 4.46 -7.03 -8.11
CA ASP A 15 3.72 -7.10 -9.38
C ASP A 15 2.23 -7.40 -9.17
N THR A 16 1.91 -8.28 -8.23
CA THR A 16 0.53 -8.65 -7.89
C THR A 16 -0.21 -7.46 -7.31
N LEU A 17 0.42 -6.71 -6.39
CA LEU A 17 -0.15 -5.50 -5.81
C LEU A 17 -0.49 -4.47 -6.89
N ILE A 18 0.46 -4.16 -7.78
CA ILE A 18 0.25 -3.20 -8.88
C ILE A 18 -0.86 -3.66 -9.83
N ARG A 19 -0.91 -4.96 -10.16
CA ARG A 19 -2.00 -5.51 -11.00
C ARG A 19 -3.36 -5.41 -10.32
N LEU A 20 -3.44 -5.64 -9.00
CA LEU A 20 -4.68 -5.49 -8.24
C LEU A 20 -5.19 -4.04 -8.27
N ILE A 21 -4.30 -3.07 -8.06
CA ILE A 21 -4.64 -1.63 -8.12
C ILE A 21 -5.17 -1.25 -9.51
N LYS A 22 -4.51 -1.71 -10.58
CA LYS A 22 -5.01 -1.50 -11.95
C LYS A 22 -6.36 -2.16 -12.19
N LYS A 23 -6.57 -3.37 -11.66
CA LYS A 23 -7.82 -4.13 -11.82
C LYS A 23 -9.02 -3.44 -11.16
N ILE A 24 -8.80 -2.66 -10.11
CA ILE A 24 -9.86 -1.86 -9.45
C ILE A 24 -10.04 -0.46 -10.06
N GLY A 25 -9.43 -0.22 -11.23
CA GLY A 25 -9.59 1.00 -12.02
C GLY A 25 -8.75 2.18 -11.56
N LEU A 26 -7.68 1.94 -10.80
CA LEU A 26 -6.79 3.00 -10.31
C LEU A 26 -5.45 2.96 -11.03
N ASP A 27 -4.85 4.14 -11.21
CA ASP A 27 -3.46 4.26 -11.60
C ASP A 27 -2.59 4.23 -10.34
N PRO A 28 -1.76 3.20 -10.12
CA PRO A 28 -0.90 3.10 -8.94
C PRO A 28 0.11 4.24 -8.81
N TRP A 29 0.37 4.99 -9.89
CA TRP A 29 1.34 6.10 -9.92
C TRP A 29 0.67 7.47 -9.92
N ASN A 30 -0.64 7.52 -10.14
CA ASN A 30 -1.40 8.76 -10.20
C ASN A 30 -2.72 8.59 -9.45
N LEU A 31 -2.59 8.54 -8.14
CA LEU A 31 -3.69 8.34 -7.21
C LEU A 31 -4.27 9.68 -6.81
N ASP A 32 -5.60 9.75 -6.76
CA ASP A 32 -6.29 10.94 -6.31
C ASP A 32 -6.34 11.01 -4.78
N THR A 33 -6.44 12.21 -4.23
CA THR A 33 -6.55 12.43 -2.76
C THR A 33 -7.85 11.90 -2.17
N SER A 34 -8.79 11.46 -3.02
CA SER A 34 -10.03 10.80 -2.58
C SER A 34 -9.85 9.30 -2.31
N THR A 35 -8.68 8.72 -2.64
CA THR A 35 -8.35 7.32 -2.38
C THR A 35 -7.39 7.17 -1.20
N GLN A 36 -7.74 6.30 -0.25
CA GLN A 36 -6.89 5.94 0.88
C GLN A 36 -6.58 4.45 0.89
N PHE A 37 -5.32 4.10 1.11
CA PHE A 37 -4.86 2.73 1.25
C PHE A 37 -4.67 2.33 2.71
N VAL A 38 -5.03 1.09 3.03
CA VAL A 38 -4.84 0.47 4.34
C VAL A 38 -4.17 -0.87 4.12
N PHE A 39 -2.99 -1.10 4.70
CA PHE A 39 -2.33 -2.40 4.69
C PHE A 39 -2.47 -3.07 6.06
N LEU A 40 -3.00 -4.29 6.08
CA LEU A 40 -3.27 -5.00 7.34
C LEU A 40 -2.00 -5.60 7.97
N GLY A 41 -1.00 -5.94 7.17
CA GLY A 41 0.25 -6.54 7.65
C GLY A 41 1.04 -7.27 6.57
N ASP A 42 2.18 -7.82 6.98
CA ASP A 42 3.05 -8.68 6.18
C ASP A 42 3.27 -8.19 4.73
N LEU A 43 3.68 -6.92 4.63
CA LEU A 43 4.15 -6.32 3.38
C LEU A 43 5.40 -7.02 2.85
N ILE A 44 6.26 -7.44 3.77
CA ILE A 44 7.55 -8.07 3.51
C ILE A 44 7.55 -9.46 4.13
N ASP A 45 7.72 -10.49 3.31
CA ASP A 45 8.16 -11.84 3.69
C ASP A 45 8.15 -12.74 2.44
N ARG A 46 9.17 -13.59 2.25
CA ARG A 46 9.32 -14.63 1.20
C ARG A 46 9.12 -14.24 -0.28
N GLY A 47 8.65 -13.02 -0.56
CA GLY A 47 8.36 -12.56 -1.90
C GLY A 47 9.61 -12.21 -2.70
N PRO A 48 9.50 -12.26 -4.03
CA PRO A 48 10.61 -11.99 -4.93
C PRO A 48 11.07 -10.52 -4.89
N ASP A 49 10.20 -9.58 -4.48
CA ASP A 49 10.51 -8.15 -4.52
C ASP A 49 9.91 -7.37 -3.33
N SER A 50 10.41 -7.68 -2.13
CA SER A 50 10.01 -6.98 -0.90
C SER A 50 10.46 -5.51 -0.87
N ALA A 51 11.56 -5.17 -1.54
CA ALA A 51 12.11 -3.81 -1.55
C ALA A 51 11.21 -2.84 -2.35
N SER A 52 10.69 -3.27 -3.50
CA SER A 52 9.76 -2.46 -4.29
C SER A 52 8.43 -2.26 -3.58
N VAL A 53 7.92 -3.27 -2.85
CA VAL A 53 6.71 -3.11 -2.03
C VAL A 53 6.91 -2.01 -0.98
N VAL A 54 8.01 -2.05 -0.23
CA VAL A 54 8.29 -1.03 0.79
C VAL A 54 8.47 0.36 0.17
N THR A 55 9.20 0.45 -0.95
CA THR A 55 9.40 1.71 -1.68
C THR A 55 8.07 2.30 -2.14
N TYR A 56 7.18 1.45 -2.66
CA TYR A 56 5.86 1.86 -3.09
C TYR A 56 5.00 2.34 -1.92
N VAL A 57 4.93 1.55 -0.83
CA VAL A 57 4.15 1.93 0.35
C VAL A 57 4.65 3.23 0.95
N LYS A 58 5.98 3.45 0.99
CA LYS A 58 6.56 4.72 1.42
C LYS A 58 6.13 5.89 0.55
N SER A 59 6.09 5.72 -0.77
CA SER A 59 5.61 6.76 -1.69
C SER A 59 4.14 7.16 -1.44
N LEU A 60 3.31 6.20 -1.00
CA LEU A 60 1.92 6.48 -0.63
C LEU A 60 1.82 7.28 0.68
N VAL A 61 2.74 7.06 1.61
CA VAL A 61 2.82 7.84 2.86
C VAL A 61 3.25 9.27 2.59
N ASP A 62 4.29 9.43 1.76
CA ASP A 62 4.79 10.75 1.36
C ASP A 62 3.70 11.56 0.62
N GLY A 63 2.82 10.87 -0.12
CA GLY A 63 1.65 11.48 -0.77
C GLY A 63 0.43 11.71 0.14
N GLY A 64 0.46 11.29 1.42
CA GLY A 64 -0.67 11.39 2.34
C GLY A 64 -1.85 10.47 2.00
N LEU A 65 -1.60 9.42 1.22
CA LEU A 65 -2.61 8.47 0.72
C LEU A 65 -2.67 7.17 1.53
N LEU A 66 -1.74 6.96 2.47
CA LEU A 66 -1.75 5.81 3.37
C LEU A 66 -2.39 6.18 4.72
N LEU A 67 -3.41 5.42 5.12
CA LEU A 67 -4.11 5.60 6.39
C LEU A 67 -3.51 4.73 7.53
N GLY A 68 -2.81 3.64 7.21
CA GLY A 68 -2.11 2.84 8.23
C GLY A 68 -1.53 1.52 7.74
N CYS A 69 -0.55 1.02 8.52
CA CYS A 69 0.06 -0.31 8.37
C CYS A 69 0.21 -0.98 9.76
N LEU A 70 -0.46 -2.10 10.02
CA LEU A 70 -0.18 -2.96 11.20
C LEU A 70 0.81 -4.07 10.82
N PRO A 71 1.35 -4.91 11.72
CA PRO A 71 2.00 -4.66 13.01
C PRO A 71 3.54 -4.67 12.92
N ARG A 72 4.14 -4.66 11.71
CA ARG A 72 5.60 -4.88 11.51
C ARG A 72 6.39 -3.69 10.98
N LEU A 73 5.73 -2.61 10.55
CA LEU A 73 6.34 -1.33 10.20
C LEU A 73 5.69 -0.21 11.02
N SER A 74 5.96 -0.21 12.34
CA SER A 74 5.45 0.76 13.30
C SER A 74 5.86 2.22 13.01
N SER A 75 6.82 2.46 12.12
CA SER A 75 7.26 3.80 11.71
C SER A 75 6.43 4.43 10.57
N LEU A 76 5.51 3.69 9.95
CA LEU A 76 4.67 4.16 8.83
C LEU A 76 3.21 4.47 9.23
N CYS A 77 2.87 4.40 10.52
CA CYS A 77 1.60 4.87 11.03
C CYS A 77 1.65 6.39 11.23
N PHE A 78 1.10 7.16 10.29
CA PHE A 78 0.75 8.56 10.54
C PHE A 78 -0.70 8.85 10.16
N SER A 79 -1.38 9.48 11.13
CA SER A 79 -2.73 10.05 11.16
C SER A 79 -3.91 9.11 10.90
N LEU A 80 -4.50 8.65 12.01
CA LEU A 80 -5.96 8.55 12.13
C LEU A 80 -6.58 9.95 12.23
#